data_AF-A0A533V667-F1
#
_entry.id   AF-A0A533V667-F1
#
_cell.length_a   1.000
_cell.length_b   1.000
_cell.length_c   1.000
_cell.angle_alpha   90.00
_cell.angle_beta   90.00
_cell.angle_gamma   90.00
#
_symmetry.space_group_name_H-M   'P 1'
#
loop_
_entity.id
_entity.type
_entity.pdbx_description
1 polymer ?
#
loop_
_entity_poly.entity_id
_entity_poly.type
_entity_poly.pdbx_seq_one_letter_code
_entity_poly.pdbx_strand_id
1 'polypeptide(L)'
;MSEQPEELKEINKFYLLAINVLFAVVVGLSFETTAKLSFPPENISIFIKLFALVLIYYVIFSSWLGHYRSQTHWPYSIGLLGKVRFVISVSILYIYYHAFYLFANNSNGLFYYVFPLIFLAYLAYDTVKNIEYKDDSEGGVDLINRLLITLLFLAFFISASYIFYLFITDNIPPVLNVGVLDSWKIEFLLIFSVLMGVYRYKKRRIKSELRFTT
;
A
#
# COMPACT_ATOMS: atom_id res chain seq x y z
N MET A 1 -4.83 -1.00 -31.98
CA MET A 1 -4.79 -2.17 -31.07
C MET A 1 -4.54 -3.43 -31.90
N SER A 2 -3.30 -3.90 -32.00
CA SER A 2 -3.02 -5.24 -32.52
C SER A 2 -3.54 -6.28 -31.52
N GLU A 3 -4.13 -7.37 -32.01
CA GLU A 3 -4.56 -8.47 -31.16
C GLU A 3 -3.35 -9.04 -30.42
N GLN A 4 -3.40 -9.01 -29.09
CA GLN A 4 -2.40 -9.66 -28.26
C GLN A 4 -2.41 -11.17 -28.53
N PRO A 5 -1.23 -11.82 -28.65
CA PRO A 5 -1.12 -13.28 -28.78
C PRO A 5 -1.93 -13.99 -27.69
N GLU A 6 -2.61 -15.10 -28.02
CA GLU A 6 -3.47 -15.82 -27.05
C GLU A 6 -2.70 -16.22 -25.77
N GLU A 7 -1.46 -16.67 -25.91
CA GLU A 7 -0.59 -17.00 -24.78
C GLU A 7 -0.37 -15.82 -23.80
N LEU A 8 -0.24 -14.59 -24.33
CA LEU A 8 -0.09 -13.38 -23.50
C LEU A 8 -1.36 -13.12 -22.68
N LYS A 9 -2.53 -13.36 -23.28
CA LYS A 9 -3.83 -13.20 -22.62
C LYS A 9 -3.98 -14.21 -21.48
N GLU A 10 -3.54 -15.45 -21.67
CA GLU A 10 -3.62 -16.49 -20.64
C GLU A 10 -2.68 -16.25 -19.46
N ILE A 11 -1.41 -15.91 -19.73
CA ILE A 11 -0.42 -15.63 -18.67
C ILE A 11 -0.87 -14.44 -17.81
N ASN A 12 -1.37 -13.37 -18.45
CA ASN A 12 -1.85 -12.20 -17.72
C ASN A 12 -3.10 -12.51 -16.88
N LYS A 13 -4.04 -13.30 -17.43
CA LYS A 13 -5.21 -13.79 -16.66
C LYS A 13 -4.77 -14.59 -15.44
N PHE A 14 -3.79 -15.48 -15.61
CA PHE A 14 -3.23 -16.26 -14.51
C PHE A 14 -2.63 -15.37 -13.41
N TYR A 15 -1.74 -14.44 -13.76
CA TYR A 15 -1.12 -13.55 -12.77
C TYR A 15 -2.13 -12.68 -12.04
N LEU A 16 -3.10 -12.09 -12.77
CA LEU A 16 -4.16 -11.30 -12.15
C LEU A 16 -4.99 -12.15 -11.19
N LEU A 17 -5.38 -13.36 -11.58
CA LEU A 17 -6.11 -14.29 -10.74
C LEU A 17 -5.31 -14.66 -9.49
N ALA A 18 -4.04 -15.02 -9.66
CA ALA A 18 -3.15 -15.39 -8.57
C ALA A 18 -3.03 -14.27 -7.52
N ILE A 19 -2.81 -13.02 -7.95
CA ILE A 19 -2.73 -11.89 -7.03
C ILE A 19 -4.08 -11.63 -6.34
N ASN A 20 -5.21 -11.73 -7.03
CA ASN A 20 -6.53 -11.59 -6.41
C ASN A 20 -6.79 -12.67 -5.35
N VAL A 21 -6.41 -13.92 -5.62
CA VAL A 21 -6.52 -15.01 -4.65
C VAL A 21 -5.63 -14.73 -3.44
N LEU A 22 -4.39 -14.28 -3.65
CA LEU A 22 -3.49 -13.95 -2.53
C LEU A 22 -4.01 -12.78 -1.69
N PHE A 23 -4.60 -11.75 -2.29
CA PHE A 23 -5.30 -10.70 -1.54
C PHE A 23 -6.41 -11.29 -0.65
N ALA A 24 -7.24 -12.17 -1.21
CA ALA A 24 -8.31 -12.83 -0.47
C ALA A 24 -7.75 -13.70 0.68
N VAL A 25 -6.65 -14.42 0.45
CA VAL A 25 -5.97 -15.22 1.48
C VAL A 25 -5.44 -14.34 2.62
N VAL A 26 -4.75 -13.25 2.30
CA VAL A 26 -4.22 -12.32 3.32
C VAL A 26 -5.35 -11.72 4.16
N VAL A 27 -6.45 -11.32 3.53
CA VAL A 27 -7.64 -10.82 4.25
C VAL A 27 -8.31 -11.93 5.06
N GLY A 28 -8.44 -13.14 4.51
CA GLY A 28 -9.02 -14.28 5.22
C GLY A 28 -8.24 -14.64 6.48
N LEU A 29 -6.91 -14.76 6.37
CA LEU A 29 -6.02 -15.04 7.50
C LEU A 29 -6.06 -13.94 8.56
N SER A 30 -6.28 -12.69 8.16
CA SER A 30 -6.37 -11.58 9.11
C SER A 30 -7.51 -11.74 10.12
N PHE A 31 -8.59 -12.46 9.78
CA PHE A 31 -9.74 -12.62 10.67
C PHE A 31 -9.42 -13.34 11.98
N GLU A 32 -8.45 -14.27 11.97
CA GLU A 32 -7.99 -14.92 13.20
C GLU A 32 -7.41 -13.90 14.20
N THR A 33 -6.80 -12.84 13.69
CA THR A 33 -6.23 -11.76 14.50
C THR A 33 -7.31 -10.76 14.92
N THR A 34 -8.23 -10.40 14.04
CA THR A 34 -9.27 -9.40 14.34
C THR A 34 -10.35 -9.91 15.29
N ALA A 35 -10.65 -11.22 15.26
CA ALA A 35 -11.66 -11.82 16.13
C ALA A 35 -11.32 -11.72 17.62
N LYS A 36 -10.05 -11.45 17.96
CA LYS A 36 -9.56 -11.31 19.34
C LYS A 36 -9.75 -9.90 19.90
N LEU A 37 -10.26 -8.95 19.12
CA LEU A 37 -10.48 -7.56 19.55
C LEU A 37 -11.89 -7.39 20.11
N SER A 38 -11.99 -6.81 21.31
CA SER A 38 -13.27 -6.42 21.90
C SER A 38 -13.90 -5.24 21.16
N PHE A 39 -15.19 -5.35 20.84
CA PHE A 39 -16.02 -4.25 20.37
C PHE A 39 -17.31 -4.19 21.19
N PRO A 40 -17.72 -3.02 21.74
CA PRO A 40 -17.10 -1.69 21.61
C PRO A 40 -15.73 -1.57 22.30
N PRO A 41 -14.88 -0.60 21.90
CA PRO A 41 -13.57 -0.41 22.55
C PRO A 41 -13.76 0.02 24.00
N GLU A 42 -13.16 -0.74 24.92
CA GLU A 42 -13.25 -0.47 26.36
C GLU A 42 -12.30 0.65 26.83
N ASN A 43 -11.28 0.99 26.03
CA ASN A 43 -10.29 2.03 26.33
C ASN A 43 -9.62 2.60 25.06
N ILE A 44 -8.83 3.66 25.25
CA ILE A 44 -8.13 4.36 24.15
C ILE A 44 -7.13 3.47 23.41
N SER A 45 -6.48 2.53 24.10
CA SER A 45 -5.52 1.61 23.49
C SER A 45 -6.22 0.65 22.51
N ILE A 46 -7.37 0.10 22.89
CA ILE A 46 -8.21 -0.74 22.02
C ILE A 46 -8.74 0.09 20.85
N PHE A 47 -9.15 1.34 21.08
CA PHE A 47 -9.56 2.25 20.02
C PHE A 47 -8.44 2.48 18.98
N ILE A 48 -7.21 2.76 19.42
CA ILE A 48 -6.05 2.94 18.53
C ILE A 48 -5.79 1.68 17.71
N LYS A 49 -5.90 0.49 18.33
CA LYS A 49 -5.76 -0.79 17.60
C LYS A 49 -6.84 -0.96 16.55
N LEU A 50 -8.11 -0.74 16.89
CA LEU A 50 -9.21 -0.83 15.93
C LEU A 50 -9.02 0.17 14.77
N PHE A 51 -8.55 1.39 15.07
CA PHE A 51 -8.30 2.39 14.03
C PHE A 51 -7.12 2.00 13.12
N ALA A 52 -6.02 1.51 13.70
CA ALA A 52 -4.90 0.97 12.93
C ALA A 52 -5.35 -0.20 12.04
N LEU A 53 -6.18 -1.10 12.55
CA LEU A 53 -6.73 -2.21 11.81
C LEU A 53 -7.58 -1.75 10.60
N VAL A 54 -8.50 -0.80 10.83
CA VAL A 54 -9.31 -0.20 9.75
C VAL A 54 -8.40 0.41 8.69
N LEU A 55 -7.33 1.08 9.10
CA LEU A 55 -6.37 1.66 8.17
C LEU A 55 -5.60 0.60 7.37
N ILE A 56 -5.15 -0.49 8.01
CA ILE A 56 -4.54 -1.63 7.30
C ILE A 56 -5.49 -2.14 6.21
N TYR A 57 -6.76 -2.40 6.55
CA TYR A 57 -7.75 -2.83 5.57
C TYR A 57 -7.96 -1.80 4.46
N TYR A 58 -8.05 -0.51 4.81
CA TYR A 58 -8.18 0.55 3.82
C TYR A 58 -7.01 0.55 2.82
N VAL A 59 -5.77 0.39 3.30
CA VAL A 59 -4.58 0.29 2.44
C VAL A 59 -4.67 -0.95 1.54
N ILE A 60 -5.03 -2.11 2.08
CA ILE A 60 -5.13 -3.38 1.35
C ILE A 60 -6.20 -3.30 0.26
N PHE A 61 -7.45 -2.96 0.61
CA PHE A 61 -8.55 -2.91 -0.35
C PHE A 61 -8.34 -1.84 -1.41
N SER A 62 -7.81 -0.67 -1.03
CA SER A 62 -7.46 0.37 -2.01
C SER A 62 -6.31 -0.07 -2.94
N SER A 63 -5.39 -0.91 -2.44
CA SER A 63 -4.31 -1.50 -3.24
C SER A 63 -4.82 -2.56 -4.18
N TRP A 64 -5.71 -3.45 -3.70
CA TRP A 64 -6.34 -4.50 -4.49
C TRP A 64 -7.09 -3.90 -5.68
N LEU A 65 -7.96 -2.91 -5.42
CA LEU A 65 -8.67 -2.19 -6.49
C LEU A 65 -7.71 -1.46 -7.44
N GLY A 66 -6.65 -0.85 -6.90
CA GLY A 66 -5.62 -0.18 -7.68
C GLY A 66 -4.84 -1.15 -8.58
N HIS A 67 -4.52 -2.33 -8.07
CA HIS A 67 -3.84 -3.40 -8.77
C HIS A 67 -4.69 -3.93 -9.92
N TYR A 68 -5.94 -4.30 -9.64
CA TYR A 68 -6.90 -4.77 -10.64
C TYR A 68 -7.01 -3.77 -11.80
N ARG A 69 -7.27 -2.50 -11.49
CA ARG A 69 -7.34 -1.42 -12.50
C ARG A 69 -6.03 -1.25 -13.27
N SER A 70 -4.89 -1.43 -12.60
CA SER A 70 -3.59 -1.35 -13.26
C SER A 70 -3.40 -2.50 -14.25
N GLN A 71 -3.70 -3.76 -13.90
CA GLN A 71 -3.52 -4.90 -14.81
C GLN A 71 -4.52 -4.89 -15.97
N THR A 72 -5.73 -4.36 -15.76
CA THR A 72 -6.69 -4.21 -16.87
C THR A 72 -6.23 -3.21 -17.94
N HIS A 73 -5.29 -2.32 -17.61
CA HIS A 73 -4.84 -1.26 -18.53
C HIS A 73 -3.41 -1.47 -19.01
N TRP A 74 -2.49 -1.79 -18.09
CA TRP A 74 -1.11 -2.18 -18.35
C TRP A 74 -0.90 -3.59 -17.81
N PRO A 75 -1.24 -4.63 -18.60
CA PRO A 75 -1.09 -6.02 -18.19
C PRO A 75 0.38 -6.38 -17.89
N TYR A 76 0.65 -7.61 -17.48
CA TYR A 76 2.02 -8.09 -17.41
C TYR A 76 2.55 -8.41 -18.81
N SER A 77 3.77 -7.99 -19.15
CA SER A 77 4.49 -8.52 -20.31
C SER A 77 4.97 -9.96 -20.07
N ILE A 78 5.22 -10.71 -21.15
CA ILE A 78 5.85 -12.05 -21.09
C ILE A 78 7.30 -11.99 -20.62
N GLY A 79 7.96 -10.83 -20.76
CA GLY A 79 9.37 -10.64 -20.49
C GLY A 79 9.74 -10.66 -19.00
N LEU A 80 11.04 -10.49 -18.74
CA LEU A 80 11.60 -10.42 -17.39
C LEU A 80 10.90 -9.35 -16.53
N LEU A 81 10.56 -8.19 -17.10
CA LEU A 81 9.94 -7.08 -16.38
C LEU A 81 8.54 -7.44 -15.87
N GLY A 82 7.73 -8.16 -16.65
CA GLY A 82 6.42 -8.64 -16.21
C GLY A 82 6.54 -9.62 -15.04
N LYS A 83 7.50 -10.56 -15.09
CA LYS A 83 7.81 -11.48 -13.97
C LYS A 83 8.27 -10.70 -12.72
N VAL A 84 9.12 -9.70 -12.88
CA VAL A 84 9.58 -8.84 -11.78
C VAL A 84 8.42 -8.09 -11.14
N ARG A 85 7.51 -7.50 -11.94
CA ARG A 85 6.29 -6.85 -11.40
C ARG A 85 5.40 -7.83 -10.66
N PHE A 86 5.29 -9.07 -11.12
CA PHE A 86 4.53 -10.11 -10.44
C PHE A 86 5.14 -10.40 -9.06
N VAL A 87 6.46 -10.63 -9.00
CA VAL A 87 7.18 -10.83 -7.73
C VAL A 87 7.01 -9.64 -6.79
N ILE A 88 7.13 -8.39 -7.28
CA ILE A 88 6.88 -7.19 -6.46
C ILE A 88 5.44 -7.18 -5.91
N SER A 89 4.46 -7.62 -6.71
CA SER A 89 3.06 -7.71 -6.26
C SER A 89 2.89 -8.73 -5.12
N VAL A 90 3.58 -9.88 -5.22
CA VAL A 90 3.64 -10.88 -4.15
C VAL A 90 4.34 -10.32 -2.90
N SER A 91 5.44 -9.59 -3.07
CA SER A 91 6.14 -8.92 -1.95
C SER A 91 5.26 -7.90 -1.25
N ILE A 92 4.47 -7.12 -1.98
CA ILE A 92 3.49 -6.19 -1.41
C ILE A 92 2.47 -6.93 -0.53
N LEU A 93 1.95 -8.07 -1.00
CA LEU A 93 1.04 -8.92 -0.24
C LEU A 93 1.68 -9.49 1.02
N TYR A 94 2.94 -9.90 0.93
CA TYR A 94 3.72 -10.34 2.10
C TYR A 94 3.86 -9.22 3.14
N ILE A 95 4.10 -7.97 2.71
CA ILE A 95 4.15 -6.82 3.61
C ILE A 95 2.80 -6.61 4.32
N TYR A 96 1.68 -6.80 3.63
CA TYR A 96 0.35 -6.73 4.26
C TYR A 96 0.11 -7.83 5.29
N TYR A 97 0.51 -9.06 4.96
CA TYR A 97 0.48 -10.16 5.92
C TYR A 97 1.32 -9.82 7.16
N HIS A 98 2.53 -9.29 6.95
CA HIS A 98 3.41 -8.88 8.04
C HIS A 98 2.83 -7.71 8.86
N ALA A 99 2.07 -6.81 8.24
CA ALA A 99 1.35 -5.75 8.95
C ALA A 99 0.38 -6.33 9.99
N PHE A 100 -0.39 -7.37 9.63
CA PHE A 100 -1.27 -8.06 10.57
C PHE A 100 -0.50 -8.80 11.68
N TYR A 101 0.65 -9.40 11.35
CA TYR A 101 1.52 -10.03 12.35
C TYR A 101 2.03 -9.01 13.38
N LEU A 102 2.52 -7.84 12.93
CA LEU A 102 2.98 -6.79 13.84
C LEU A 102 1.83 -6.19 14.66
N PHE A 103 0.67 -6.05 14.04
CA PHE A 103 -0.56 -5.64 14.71
C PHE A 103 -0.95 -6.61 15.83
N ALA A 104 -0.96 -7.92 15.56
CA ALA A 104 -1.28 -8.97 16.54
C ALA A 104 -0.36 -8.94 17.77
N ASN A 105 0.92 -8.64 17.54
CA ASN A 105 1.95 -8.61 18.58
C ASN A 105 2.10 -7.24 19.27
N ASN A 106 1.16 -6.30 19.05
CA ASN A 106 1.19 -4.94 19.62
C ASN A 106 2.50 -4.18 19.34
N SER A 107 3.13 -4.46 18.20
CA SER A 107 4.39 -3.83 17.83
C SER A 107 4.16 -2.44 17.26
N ASN A 108 4.92 -1.46 17.75
CA ASN A 108 4.98 -0.13 17.13
C ASN A 108 5.63 -0.16 15.73
N GLY A 109 6.22 -1.29 15.31
CA GLY A 109 6.84 -1.46 13.99
C GLY A 109 5.89 -1.25 12.81
N LEU A 110 4.58 -1.33 13.06
CA LEU A 110 3.59 -0.92 12.07
C LEU A 110 3.77 0.55 11.63
N PHE A 111 4.08 1.43 12.58
CA PHE A 111 4.16 2.87 12.35
C PHE A 111 5.45 3.31 11.69
N TYR A 112 6.61 2.79 12.14
CA TYR A 112 7.91 3.25 11.65
C TYR A 112 8.54 2.38 10.55
N TYR A 113 8.04 1.16 10.32
CA TYR A 113 8.64 0.23 9.35
C TYR A 113 7.68 -0.19 8.21
N VAL A 114 6.48 -0.67 8.54
CA VAL A 114 5.57 -1.24 7.53
C VAL A 114 5.14 -0.22 6.48
N PHE A 115 4.75 0.98 6.92
CA PHE A 115 4.23 1.99 6.03
C PHE A 115 5.26 2.50 5.00
N PRO A 116 6.49 2.89 5.39
CA PRO A 116 7.56 3.17 4.43
C PRO A 116 7.81 2.03 3.45
N LEU A 117 7.81 0.79 3.95
CA LEU A 117 8.09 -0.39 3.13
C LEU A 117 7.02 -0.63 2.06
N ILE A 118 5.74 -0.39 2.37
CA ILE A 118 4.64 -0.45 1.38
C ILE A 118 4.88 0.56 0.26
N PHE A 119 5.25 1.80 0.59
CA PHE A 119 5.50 2.83 -0.42
C PHE A 119 6.76 2.56 -1.23
N LEU A 120 7.79 1.97 -0.63
CA LEU A 120 8.99 1.55 -1.35
C LEU A 120 8.65 0.46 -2.37
N ALA A 121 7.83 -0.51 -1.98
CA ALA A 121 7.36 -1.56 -2.89
C ALA A 121 6.45 -0.99 -4.01
N TYR A 122 5.60 -0.01 -3.71
CA TYR A 122 4.85 0.70 -4.75
C TYR A 122 5.75 1.48 -5.70
N LEU A 123 6.81 2.10 -5.20
CA LEU A 123 7.77 2.82 -6.03
C LEU A 123 8.48 1.84 -6.96
N ALA A 124 8.99 0.72 -6.44
CA ALA A 124 9.59 -0.33 -7.24
C ALA A 124 8.62 -0.84 -8.32
N TYR A 125 7.35 -1.06 -7.95
CA TYR A 125 6.31 -1.47 -8.89
C TYR A 125 6.09 -0.44 -10.02
N ASP A 126 5.92 0.84 -9.68
CA ASP A 126 5.69 1.90 -10.65
C ASP A 126 6.95 2.12 -11.54
N THR A 127 8.16 1.98 -11.00
CA THR A 127 9.42 2.05 -11.75
C THR A 127 9.54 0.94 -12.79
N VAL A 128 9.34 -0.33 -12.40
CA VAL A 128 9.45 -1.45 -13.35
C VAL A 128 8.41 -1.34 -14.45
N LYS A 129 7.18 -0.97 -14.10
CA LYS A 129 6.12 -0.70 -15.07
C LYS A 129 6.46 0.46 -16.00
N ASN A 130 7.05 1.54 -15.50
CA ASN A 130 7.47 2.65 -16.34
C ASN A 130 8.54 2.22 -17.36
N ILE A 131 9.51 1.40 -16.94
CA ILE A 131 10.54 0.84 -17.84
C ILE A 131 9.90 -0.08 -18.89
N GLU A 132 8.93 -0.89 -18.50
CA GLU A 132 8.24 -1.85 -19.39
C GLU A 132 7.38 -1.18 -20.46
N TYR A 133 6.79 -0.02 -20.15
CA TYR A 133 5.87 0.71 -21.03
C TYR A 133 6.41 2.07 -21.46
N LYS A 134 7.74 2.27 -21.41
CA LYS A 134 8.37 3.56 -21.72
C LYS A 134 8.12 4.04 -23.15
N ASP A 135 7.99 3.09 -24.09
CA ASP A 135 7.87 3.35 -25.52
C ASP A 135 6.39 3.42 -25.96
N ASP A 136 5.45 3.28 -25.02
CA ASP A 136 4.02 3.35 -25.28
C ASP A 136 3.55 4.81 -25.34
N SER A 137 3.30 5.30 -26.56
CA SER A 137 3.12 6.73 -26.86
C SER A 137 1.95 7.41 -26.16
N GLU A 138 0.95 6.63 -25.71
CA GLU A 138 -0.23 7.14 -25.00
C GLU A 138 -0.06 7.17 -23.46
N GLY A 139 0.98 6.54 -22.90
CA GLY A 139 1.07 6.27 -21.45
C GLY A 139 2.33 6.74 -20.70
N GLY A 140 3.38 7.18 -21.40
CA GLY A 140 4.68 7.49 -20.77
C GLY A 140 4.65 8.61 -19.72
N VAL A 141 4.01 9.74 -20.04
CA VAL A 141 3.91 10.90 -19.11
C VAL A 141 3.11 10.54 -17.85
N ASP A 142 2.07 9.72 -18.00
CA ASP A 142 1.24 9.25 -16.88
C ASP A 142 2.01 8.38 -15.91
N LEU A 143 2.85 7.49 -16.42
CA LEU A 143 3.65 6.59 -15.60
C LEU A 143 4.70 7.36 -14.81
N ILE A 144 5.32 8.38 -15.40
CA ILE A 144 6.26 9.29 -14.72
C ILE A 144 5.55 10.08 -13.62
N ASN A 145 4.41 10.70 -13.90
CA ASN A 145 3.66 11.46 -12.91
C ASN A 145 3.23 10.58 -11.72
N ARG A 146 2.81 9.35 -11.99
CA ARG A 146 2.50 8.36 -10.94
C ARG A 146 3.72 8.00 -10.09
N LEU A 147 4.88 7.85 -10.72
CA LEU A 147 6.13 7.57 -10.03
C LEU A 147 6.52 8.74 -9.11
N LEU A 148 6.45 9.99 -9.61
CA LEU A 148 6.72 11.18 -8.83
C LEU A 148 5.78 11.32 -7.63
N ILE A 149 4.47 11.05 -7.82
CA ILE A 149 3.52 11.02 -6.71
C ILE A 149 3.94 9.96 -5.70
N THR A 150 4.22 8.73 -6.13
CA THR A 150 4.66 7.66 -5.20
C THR A 150 5.95 8.03 -4.47
N LEU A 151 6.90 8.69 -5.13
CA LEU A 151 8.15 9.16 -4.53
C LEU A 151 7.92 10.25 -3.47
N LEU A 152 7.05 11.23 -3.74
CA LEU A 152 6.70 12.28 -2.78
C LEU A 152 6.07 11.70 -1.51
N PHE A 153 5.13 10.76 -1.67
CA PHE A 153 4.51 10.09 -0.54
C PHE A 153 5.51 9.19 0.22
N LEU A 154 6.41 8.49 -0.49
CA LEU A 154 7.49 7.73 0.16
C LEU A 154 8.36 8.63 1.04
N ALA A 155 8.82 9.77 0.50
CA ALA A 155 9.65 10.72 1.24
C ALA A 155 8.93 11.25 2.49
N PHE A 156 7.64 11.54 2.38
CA PHE A 156 6.82 11.90 3.52
C PHE A 156 6.76 10.78 4.56
N PHE A 157 6.45 9.54 4.15
CA PHE A 157 6.29 8.44 5.10
C PHE A 157 7.60 8.02 5.75
N ILE A 158 8.73 8.08 5.05
CA ILE A 158 10.05 7.88 5.66
C ILE A 158 10.29 8.96 6.72
N SER A 159 10.07 10.23 6.39
CA SER A 159 10.28 11.34 7.33
C SER A 159 9.37 11.21 8.56
N ALA A 160 8.08 10.98 8.36
CA ALA A 160 7.11 10.81 9.45
C ALA A 160 7.44 9.59 10.33
N SER A 161 7.86 8.49 9.72
CA SER A 161 8.27 7.26 10.43
C SER A 161 9.54 7.47 11.25
N TYR A 162 10.51 8.20 10.70
CA TYR A 162 11.76 8.53 11.40
C TYR A 162 11.50 9.46 12.59
N ILE A 163 10.68 10.51 12.40
CA ILE A 163 10.26 11.40 13.49
C ILE A 163 9.58 10.57 14.60
N PHE A 164 8.62 9.72 14.23
CA PHE A 164 7.92 8.85 15.19
C PHE A 164 8.87 7.90 15.93
N TYR A 165 9.86 7.34 15.23
CA TYR A 165 10.88 6.48 15.82
C TYR A 165 11.70 7.23 16.89
N LEU A 166 12.23 8.42 16.57
CA LEU A 166 13.01 9.24 17.52
C LEU A 166 12.22 9.59 18.79
N PHE A 167 10.91 9.79 18.67
CA PHE A 167 10.05 10.04 19.82
C PHE A 167 9.87 8.81 20.72
N ILE A 168 9.88 7.60 20.15
CA ILE A 168 9.78 6.36 20.92
C ILE A 168 11.11 6.01 21.59
N THR A 169 12.25 6.27 20.96
CA THR A 169 13.56 5.81 21.45
C THR A 169 14.28 6.81 22.36
N ASP A 170 14.22 8.11 22.08
CA ASP A 170 15.24 9.03 22.62
C ASP A 170 14.72 10.15 23.55
N ASN A 171 13.40 10.39 23.69
CA ASN A 171 12.92 11.67 24.25
C ASN A 171 11.78 11.64 25.29
N ILE A 172 11.29 10.50 25.79
CA ILE A 172 10.21 10.51 26.79
C ILE A 172 10.65 9.93 28.14
N PRO A 173 10.74 10.74 29.21
CA PRO A 173 10.94 10.22 30.56
C PRO A 173 9.77 9.28 30.96
N PRO A 174 10.04 8.14 31.62
CA PRO A 174 9.08 7.06 31.84
C PRO A 174 7.79 7.42 32.59
N VAL A 175 7.71 8.61 33.19
CA VAL A 175 6.62 9.01 34.11
C VAL A 175 5.51 9.86 33.44
N LEU A 176 5.69 10.33 32.19
CA LEU A 176 4.72 11.14 31.43
C LEU A 176 4.11 10.41 30.21
N ASN A 177 4.31 9.10 30.11
CA ASN A 177 4.67 8.47 28.82
C ASN A 177 3.50 7.84 28.01
N VAL A 178 2.37 7.46 28.64
CA VAL A 178 1.33 6.68 27.92
C VAL A 178 0.36 7.56 27.13
N GLY A 179 -0.21 8.59 27.77
CA GLY A 179 -1.21 9.45 27.12
C GLY A 179 -0.66 10.27 25.97
N VAL A 180 0.59 10.73 26.07
CA VAL A 180 1.27 11.46 24.99
C VAL A 180 1.50 10.52 23.79
N LEU A 181 2.04 9.32 24.01
CA LEU A 181 2.29 8.34 22.95
C LEU A 181 1.00 7.92 22.23
N ASP A 182 -0.09 7.74 22.98
CA ASP A 182 -1.39 7.39 22.41
C ASP A 182 -1.95 8.51 21.53
N SER A 183 -1.82 9.79 21.96
CA SER A 183 -2.18 10.94 21.12
C SER A 183 -1.38 10.99 19.82
N TRP A 184 -0.06 10.79 19.86
CA TRP A 184 0.79 10.75 18.67
C TRP A 184 0.43 9.60 17.72
N LYS A 185 0.08 8.42 18.25
CA LYS A 185 -0.41 7.31 17.43
C LYS A 185 -1.70 7.68 16.72
N ILE A 186 -2.63 8.34 17.41
CA ILE A 186 -3.89 8.80 16.81
C ILE A 186 -3.63 9.82 15.71
N GLU A 187 -2.81 10.83 15.98
CA GLU A 187 -2.42 11.86 15.00
C GLU A 187 -1.74 11.25 13.77
N PHE A 188 -0.80 10.33 13.99
CA PHE A 188 -0.14 9.60 12.92
C PHE A 188 -1.16 8.82 12.07
N LEU A 189 -2.08 8.07 12.69
CA LEU A 189 -3.12 7.32 11.98
C LEU A 189 -4.05 8.24 11.18
N LEU A 190 -4.43 9.40 11.73
CA LEU A 190 -5.27 10.39 11.04
C LEU A 190 -4.55 10.98 9.83
N ILE A 191 -3.33 11.48 10.03
CA ILE A 191 -2.50 12.05 8.95
C ILE A 191 -2.27 10.98 7.87
N PHE A 192 -1.91 9.77 8.25
CA PHE A 192 -1.71 8.66 7.33
C PHE A 192 -2.99 8.34 6.55
N SER A 193 -4.15 8.29 7.21
CA SER A 193 -5.45 8.02 6.57
C SER A 193 -5.77 9.07 5.49
N VAL A 194 -5.62 10.35 5.83
CA VAL A 194 -5.86 11.47 4.91
C VAL A 194 -4.90 11.40 3.73
N LEU A 195 -3.60 11.23 4.00
CA LEU A 195 -2.58 11.17 2.98
C LEU A 195 -2.74 9.95 2.06
N MET A 196 -3.07 8.78 2.59
CA MET A 196 -3.44 7.63 1.78
C MET A 196 -4.63 7.94 0.87
N GLY A 197 -5.66 8.62 1.39
CA GLY A 197 -6.80 9.07 0.60
C GLY A 197 -6.36 9.98 -0.55
N VAL A 198 -5.56 11.01 -0.25
CA VAL A 198 -5.03 11.95 -1.25
C VAL A 198 -4.14 11.23 -2.28
N TYR A 199 -3.27 10.32 -1.85
CA TYR A 199 -2.42 9.50 -2.72
C TYR A 199 -3.27 8.71 -3.72
N ARG A 200 -4.27 7.99 -3.21
CA ARG A 200 -5.17 7.17 -4.04
C ARG A 200 -5.99 8.04 -4.99
N TYR A 201 -6.46 9.19 -4.53
CA TYR A 201 -7.20 10.14 -5.35
C TYR A 201 -6.35 10.69 -6.49
N LYS A 202 -5.15 11.23 -6.20
CA LYS A 202 -4.23 11.76 -7.21
C LYS A 202 -3.84 10.69 -8.24
N LYS A 203 -3.54 9.47 -7.79
CA LYS A 203 -3.19 8.35 -8.68
C LYS A 203 -4.34 7.91 -9.60
N ARG A 204 -5.60 8.16 -9.21
CA ARG A 204 -6.79 7.90 -10.03
C ARG A 204 -7.09 9.02 -11.02
N ARG A 205 -6.90 10.29 -10.62
CA ARG A 205 -7.21 11.49 -11.41
C ARG A 205 -6.37 11.67 -12.67
N ILE A 206 -5.09 11.27 -12.62
CA ILE A 206 -4.22 11.25 -13.81
C ILE A 206 -4.92 10.53 -14.99
N LYS A 207 -5.66 9.45 -14.69
CA LYS A 207 -6.40 8.69 -15.71
C LYS A 207 -7.68 9.36 -16.22
N SER A 208 -8.34 10.22 -15.43
CA SER A 208 -9.61 10.84 -15.82
C SER A 208 -9.42 12.10 -16.65
N GLU A 209 -8.41 12.91 -16.34
CA GLU A 209 -8.21 14.22 -16.98
C GLU A 209 -7.79 14.08 -18.45
N LEU A 210 -7.10 13.00 -18.83
CA LEU A 210 -6.69 12.74 -20.20
C LEU A 210 -7.78 12.17 -21.11
N ARG A 211 -8.82 11.55 -20.55
CA ARG A 211 -9.99 11.07 -21.34
C ARG A 211 -10.88 12.20 -21.85
N PHE A 212 -10.72 13.41 -21.32
CA PHE A 212 -11.52 14.59 -21.72
C PHE A 212 -10.72 15.57 -22.59
N THR A 213 -9.44 15.29 -22.86
CA THR A 213 -8.56 16.11 -23.71
C THR A 213 -8.19 15.45 -25.04
N THR A 214 -8.76 14.27 -25.33
CA THR A 214 -8.70 13.55 -26.61
C THR A 214 -10.10 13.41 -27.19
#